data_AF-A0A421CKK5-F1
#
_entry.id   AF-A0A421CKK5-F1
#
_cell.length_a   1.000
_cell.length_b   1.000
_cell.length_c   1.000
_cell.angle_alpha   90.00
_cell.angle_beta   90.00
_cell.angle_gamma   90.00
#
_symmetry.space_group_name_H-M   'P 1'
#
loop_
_entity.id
_entity.type
_entity.pdbx_description
1 polymer ?
#
loop_
_entity_poly.entity_id
_entity_poly.type
_entity_poly.pdbx_seq_one_letter_code
_entity_poly.pdbx_strand_id
1 'polypeptide(L)'
;MLPSLIAIGITLPAAFIGGLHALGGFLGGAILSGLSDALLISNSGEMCGNSKKFTGDGAFCGKGSDAHKAAVNGDTVGDPFKDTAGPSLNMLITVISLVASLMSPLVILYAVFK
;
A
#
# COMPACT_ATOMS: atom_id res chain seq x y z
N MET A 1 -0.38 6.70 12.56
CA MET A 1 0.56 6.24 13.62
C MET A 1 0.54 4.73 13.79
N LEU A 2 -0.63 4.12 14.03
CA LEU A 2 -0.76 2.66 14.16
C LEU A 2 -0.12 1.86 13.01
N PRO A 3 -0.27 2.21 11.71
CA PRO A 3 0.31 1.44 10.61
C PRO A 3 1.83 1.41 10.65
N SER A 4 2.46 2.55 10.95
CA SER A 4 3.91 2.69 11.05
C SER A 4 4.47 1.91 12.25
N LEU A 5 3.76 1.92 13.39
CA LEU A 5 4.14 1.13 14.56
C LEU A 5 4.12 -0.37 14.27
N ILE A 6 3.09 -0.85 13.57
CA ILE A 6 2.98 -2.26 13.20
C ILE A 6 4.10 -2.64 12.23
N ALA A 7 4.37 -1.81 11.21
CA ALA A 7 5.44 -2.06 10.25
C ALA A 7 6.82 -2.18 10.93
N ILE A 8 7.16 -1.24 11.82
CA ILE A 8 8.42 -1.29 12.58
C ILE A 8 8.41 -2.49 13.55
N GLY A 9 7.29 -2.70 14.25
CA GLY A 9 7.12 -3.75 15.25
C GLY A 9 7.18 -5.16 14.69
N ILE A 10 6.86 -5.38 13.41
CA ILE A 10 7.03 -6.68 12.74
C ILE A 10 8.43 -6.82 12.14
N THR A 11 8.99 -5.73 11.59
CA THR A 11 10.31 -5.75 10.95
C THR A 11 11.42 -6.08 11.94
N LEU A 12 11.36 -5.54 13.18
CA LEU A 12 12.38 -5.77 14.21
C LEU A 12 12.50 -7.25 14.64
N PRO A 13 11.41 -7.94 15.04
CA PRO A 13 11.45 -9.38 15.32
C PRO A 13 11.90 -10.20 14.12
N ALA A 14 11.41 -9.90 12.92
CA ALA A 14 11.82 -10.62 11.70
C ALA A 14 13.33 -10.52 11.48
N ALA A 15 13.91 -9.34 11.77
CA ALA A 15 15.33 -9.08 11.67
C ALA A 15 16.17 -9.82 12.73
N PHE A 16 15.87 -9.64 14.02
CA PHE A 16 16.69 -10.17 15.11
C PHE A 16 16.48 -11.66 15.38
N ILE A 17 15.26 -12.17 15.13
CA ILE A 17 14.98 -13.60 15.26
C ILE A 17 15.49 -14.33 14.02
N GLY A 18 15.03 -13.94 12.83
CA GLY A 18 15.28 -14.69 11.59
C GLY A 18 16.68 -14.53 10.98
N GLY A 19 17.46 -13.52 11.41
CA GLY A 19 18.78 -13.26 10.84
C GLY A 19 18.74 -12.58 9.47
N LEU A 20 19.91 -12.45 8.84
CA LEU A 20 20.09 -11.62 7.64
C LEU A 20 19.34 -12.17 6.42
N HIS A 21 19.32 -13.50 6.25
CA HIS A 21 18.63 -14.16 5.14
C HIS A 21 17.11 -14.00 5.23
N ALA A 22 16.54 -14.17 6.42
CA ALA A 22 15.11 -13.97 6.65
C ALA A 22 14.72 -12.50 6.47
N LEU A 23 15.56 -11.55 6.91
CA LEU A 23 15.34 -10.12 6.68
C LEU A 23 15.31 -9.78 5.19
N GLY A 24 16.23 -10.35 4.40
CA GLY A 24 16.26 -10.18 2.95
C GLY A 24 15.01 -10.74 2.26
N GLY A 25 14.58 -11.95 2.66
CA GLY A 25 13.35 -12.56 2.14
C GLY A 25 12.09 -11.79 2.53
N PHE A 26 12.00 -11.34 3.78
CA PHE A 26 10.91 -10.50 4.27
C PHE A 26 10.82 -9.19 3.48
N LEU A 27 11.96 -8.53 3.26
CA LEU A 27 12.00 -7.28 2.53
C LEU A 27 11.61 -7.45 1.06
N GLY A 28 12.14 -8.48 0.40
CA GLY A 28 11.78 -8.82 -0.97
C GLY A 28 10.28 -9.10 -1.13
N GLY A 29 9.70 -9.89 -0.21
CA GLY A 29 8.26 -10.18 -0.22
C GLY A 29 7.40 -8.94 0.04
N ALA A 30 7.78 -8.11 1.00
CA ALA A 30 7.07 -6.88 1.34
C ALA A 30 7.05 -5.88 0.18
N ILE A 31 8.18 -5.73 -0.53
CA ILE A 31 8.27 -4.86 -1.72
C ILE A 31 7.39 -5.40 -2.85
N LEU A 32 7.50 -6.69 -3.18
CA LEU A 32 6.76 -7.28 -4.31
C LEU A 32 5.24 -7.25 -4.09
N SER A 33 4.77 -7.67 -2.91
CA SER A 33 3.35 -7.62 -2.58
C SER A 33 2.86 -6.18 -2.47
N GLY A 34 3.58 -5.35 -1.69
CA GLY A 34 3.15 -3.99 -1.41
C GLY A 34 3.10 -3.11 -2.66
N LEU A 35 4.07 -3.25 -3.58
CA LEU A 35 4.06 -2.51 -4.84
C LEU A 35 2.88 -2.93 -5.73
N SER A 36 2.60 -4.23 -5.79
CA SER A 36 1.48 -4.77 -6.58
C SER A 36 0.14 -4.22 -6.06
N ASP A 37 -0.07 -4.26 -4.74
CA ASP A 37 -1.27 -3.71 -4.10
C ASP A 37 -1.37 -2.19 -4.24
N ALA A 38 -0.27 -1.46 -4.06
CA ALA A 38 -0.26 0.00 -4.18
C ALA A 38 -0.68 0.46 -5.59
N LEU A 39 -0.19 -0.22 -6.63
CA LEU A 39 -0.56 0.06 -8.02
C LEU A 39 -2.01 -0.31 -8.30
N LEU A 40 -2.46 -1.48 -7.85
CA LEU A 40 -3.83 -1.95 -8.04
C LEU A 40 -4.84 -0.96 -7.45
N ILE A 41 -4.63 -0.60 -6.18
CA ILE A 41 -5.56 0.22 -5.40
C ILE A 41 -5.60 1.66 -5.94
N SER A 42 -4.43 2.23 -6.27
CA SER A 42 -4.36 3.58 -6.85
C SER A 42 -5.06 3.65 -8.21
N ASN A 43 -4.78 2.71 -9.12
CA ASN A 43 -5.38 2.70 -10.45
C ASN A 43 -6.89 2.43 -10.41
N SER A 44 -7.33 1.55 -9.51
CA SER A 44 -8.75 1.23 -9.35
C SER A 44 -9.53 2.45 -8.81
N GLY A 45 -8.99 3.15 -7.81
CA GLY A 45 -9.60 4.37 -7.29
C GLY A 45 -9.72 5.49 -8.33
N GLU A 46 -8.64 5.72 -9.09
CA GLU A 46 -8.64 6.68 -10.20
C GLU A 46 -9.63 6.32 -11.30
N MET A 47 -9.74 5.04 -11.65
CA MET A 47 -10.70 4.56 -12.65
C MET A 47 -12.15 4.82 -12.21
N CYS A 48 -12.47 4.60 -10.93
CA CYS A 48 -13.80 4.90 -10.39
C CYS A 48 -14.11 6.41 -10.45
N GLY A 49 -13.15 7.27 -10.12
CA GLY A 49 -13.31 8.72 -10.24
C GLY A 49 -13.49 9.19 -11.68
N ASN A 50 -12.70 8.64 -12.61
CA ASN A 50 -12.86 8.92 -14.04
C ASN A 50 -14.20 8.44 -14.58
N SER A 51 -14.72 7.31 -14.10
CA SER A 51 -16.04 6.78 -14.49
C SER A 51 -17.19 7.68 -14.06
N LYS A 52 -17.10 8.27 -12.86
CA LYS A 52 -18.07 9.28 -12.38
C LYS A 52 -18.04 10.54 -13.23
N LYS A 53 -16.85 11.02 -13.59
CA LYS A 53 -16.71 12.19 -14.47
C LYS A 53 -17.27 11.90 -15.86
N PHE A 54 -16.93 10.76 -16.45
CA PHE A 54 -17.39 10.33 -17.77
C PHE A 54 -18.92 10.26 -17.86
N THR A 55 -19.57 9.64 -16.87
CA THR A 55 -21.04 9.57 -16.81
C THR A 55 -21.66 10.94 -16.50
N GLY A 56 -20.95 11.81 -15.78
CA GLY A 56 -21.38 13.18 -15.49
C GLY A 56 -21.33 14.13 -16.71
N ASP A 57 -20.43 13.89 -17.66
CA ASP A 57 -20.25 14.71 -18.87
C ASP A 57 -21.28 14.39 -19.98
N GLY A 58 -22.23 13.48 -19.72
CA GLY A 58 -23.36 13.20 -20.62
C GLY A 58 -23.37 11.77 -21.18
N ALA A 59 -22.34 10.96 -20.93
CA ALA A 59 -22.39 9.54 -21.24
C ALA A 59 -23.42 8.84 -20.33
N PHE A 60 -24.13 7.84 -20.86
CA PHE A 60 -25.14 7.06 -20.11
C PHE A 60 -26.18 7.92 -19.36
N CYS A 61 -26.89 8.77 -20.11
CA CYS A 61 -27.98 9.65 -19.63
C CYS A 61 -27.56 10.81 -18.71
N GLY A 62 -26.26 11.04 -18.49
CA GLY A 62 -25.76 12.25 -17.84
C GLY A 62 -26.04 12.34 -16.34
N LYS A 63 -25.81 13.53 -15.76
CA LYS A 63 -25.99 13.78 -14.32
C LYS A 63 -27.42 13.48 -13.84
N GLY A 64 -27.50 12.73 -12.74
CA GLY A 64 -28.77 12.36 -12.11
C GLY A 64 -29.37 11.05 -12.62
N SER A 65 -28.79 10.45 -13.69
CA SER A 65 -29.16 9.12 -14.15
C SER A 65 -28.77 8.04 -13.14
N ASP A 66 -29.39 6.85 -13.26
CA ASP A 66 -29.07 5.70 -12.43
C ASP A 66 -27.59 5.29 -12.57
N ALA A 67 -27.08 5.35 -13.81
CA ALA A 67 -25.66 5.12 -14.11
C ALA A 67 -24.74 6.13 -13.40
N HIS A 68 -25.12 7.42 -13.36
CA HIS A 68 -24.33 8.43 -12.65
C HIS A 68 -24.31 8.18 -11.14
N LYS A 69 -25.46 7.80 -10.55
CA LYS A 69 -25.54 7.47 -9.13
C LYS A 69 -24.68 6.25 -8.79
N ALA A 70 -24.70 5.21 -9.62
CA ALA A 70 -23.84 4.04 -9.44
C ALA A 70 -22.34 4.42 -9.51
N ALA A 71 -21.96 5.30 -10.46
CA ALA A 71 -20.59 5.78 -10.57
C ALA A 71 -20.14 6.66 -9.39
N VAL A 72 -21.05 7.45 -8.80
CA VAL A 72 -20.78 8.21 -7.56
C VAL A 72 -20.51 7.26 -6.39
N ASN A 73 -21.27 6.18 -6.26
CA ASN A 73 -21.01 5.17 -5.22
C ASN A 73 -19.66 4.49 -5.45
N GLY A 74 -19.30 4.20 -6.70
CA GLY A 74 -17.99 3.66 -7.06
C GLY A 74 -16.83 4.59 -6.68
N ASP A 75 -16.94 5.88 -7.00
CA ASP A 75 -15.94 6.90 -6.60
C ASP A 75 -15.82 7.02 -5.08
N THR A 76 -16.94 6.94 -4.35
CA THR A 76 -16.96 6.99 -2.87
C THR A 76 -16.17 5.82 -2.26
N VAL A 77 -16.21 4.64 -2.88
CA VAL A 77 -15.40 3.49 -2.48
C VAL A 77 -13.94 3.65 -2.93
N GLY A 78 -13.70 4.30 -4.07
CA GLY A 78 -12.38 4.54 -4.65
C GLY A 78 -11.57 5.68 -4.04
N ASP A 79 -12.21 6.68 -3.42
CA ASP A 79 -11.57 7.81 -2.73
C ASP A 79 -10.56 7.37 -1.65
N PRO A 80 -10.90 6.49 -0.68
CA PRO A 80 -9.90 6.02 0.29
C PRO A 80 -8.74 5.26 -0.36
N PHE A 81 -8.97 4.66 -1.53
CA PHE A 81 -7.97 3.89 -2.27
C PHE A 81 -6.95 4.78 -2.99
N LYS A 82 -7.38 5.77 -3.78
CA LYS A 82 -6.46 6.68 -4.50
C LYS A 82 -5.84 7.75 -3.59
N ASP A 83 -6.58 8.28 -2.62
CA ASP A 83 -6.13 9.46 -1.86
C ASP A 83 -5.41 9.11 -0.55
N THR A 84 -5.62 7.90 -0.02
CA THR A 84 -5.05 7.49 1.28
C THR A 84 -4.22 6.22 1.19
N ALA A 85 -4.83 5.09 0.81
CA ALA A 85 -4.18 3.78 0.89
C ALA A 85 -3.05 3.61 -0.13
N GLY A 86 -3.27 4.00 -1.39
CA GLY A 86 -2.27 3.90 -2.45
C GLY A 86 -0.96 4.64 -2.13
N PRO A 87 -1.00 5.98 -1.90
CA PRO A 87 0.19 6.75 -1.54
C PRO A 87 0.86 6.29 -0.24
N SER A 88 0.08 5.85 0.76
CA SER A 88 0.62 5.43 2.05
C SER A 88 1.33 4.08 2.00
N LEU A 89 0.90 3.14 1.16
CA LEU A 89 1.59 1.86 0.96
C LEU A 89 3.01 2.06 0.40
N ASN A 90 3.18 2.94 -0.59
CA ASN A 90 4.50 3.25 -1.14
C ASN A 90 5.45 3.83 -0.09
N MET A 91 4.93 4.74 0.76
CA MET A 91 5.68 5.28 1.89
C MET A 91 6.00 4.20 2.93
N LEU A 92 5.08 3.28 3.20
CA LEU A 92 5.27 2.21 4.18
C LEU A 92 6.40 1.26 3.78
N ILE A 93 6.45 0.87 2.51
CA ILE A 93 7.53 0.02 1.95
C ILE A 93 8.89 0.71 2.10
N THR A 94 8.93 2.02 1.85
CA THR A 94 10.15 2.82 2.02
C THR A 94 10.61 2.86 3.48
N VAL A 95 9.68 3.02 4.42
CA VAL A 95 10.00 2.99 5.87
C VAL A 95 10.51 1.62 6.31
N ILE A 96 9.85 0.53 5.89
CA ILE A 96 10.31 -0.84 6.20
C ILE A 96 11.72 -1.08 5.66
N SER A 97 11.98 -0.65 4.42
CA SER A 97 13.30 -0.77 3.78
C SER A 97 14.37 0.03 4.49
N LEU A 98 14.06 1.26 4.90
CA LEU A 98 14.97 2.11 5.66
C LEU A 98 15.31 1.47 7.01
N VAL A 99 14.30 1.00 7.75
CA VAL A 99 14.50 0.36 9.06
C VAL A 99 15.32 -0.92 8.93
N ALA A 100 15.00 -1.78 7.96
CA ALA A 100 15.74 -3.01 7.71
C ALA A 100 17.22 -2.72 7.37
N SER A 101 17.48 -1.72 6.52
CA SER A 101 18.83 -1.31 6.14
C SER A 101 19.63 -0.77 7.33
N LEU A 102 19.03 0.11 8.14
CA LEU A 102 19.66 0.67 9.33
C LEU A 102 19.97 -0.39 10.40
N MET A 103 19.11 -1.40 10.53
CA MET A 103 19.28 -2.47 11.52
C MET A 103 20.23 -3.58 11.05
N SER A 104 20.50 -3.71 9.74
CA SER A 104 21.38 -4.72 9.14
C SER A 104 22.72 -4.95 9.88
N PRO A 105 23.54 -3.92 10.18
CA PRO A 105 24.79 -4.14 10.91
C PRO A 105 24.59 -4.69 12.33
N LEU A 106 23.50 -4.31 13.02
CA LEU A 106 23.18 -4.83 14.35
C LEU A 106 22.69 -6.28 14.28
N VAL A 107 21.91 -6.62 13.25
CA VAL A 107 21.40 -7.97 13.02
C VAL A 107 22.54 -8.95 12.78
N ILE A 108 23.56 -8.57 12.01
CA ILE A 108 24.74 -9.43 11.78
C ILE A 108 25.45 -9.78 13.09
N LEU A 109 25.46 -8.86 14.06
CA LEU A 109 26.17 -9.02 15.33
C LEU A 109 25.33 -9.74 16.41
N TYR A 110 24.02 -9.48 16.44
CA TYR A 110 23.14 -9.88 17.55
C TYR A 110 21.97 -10.80 17.15
N ALA A 111 21.88 -11.27 15.91
CA ALA A 111 20.81 -12.18 15.51
C ALA A 111 20.87 -13.51 16.26
N VAL A 112 19.69 -14.01 16.63
CA VAL A 112 19.51 -15.29 17.33
C VAL A 112 19.80 -16.46 16.39
N PHE A 113 19.26 -16.41 15.17
CA PHE A 113 19.56 -17.36 14.09
C PHE A 113 20.46 -16.66 13.05
N LYS A 114 21.52 -17.34 12.59
CA LYS A 114 22.47 -16.83 11.59
C LYS A 114 22.03 -17.17 10.17
#